data_AF-A0A1G4SU89-F1
#
_entry.id   AF-A0A1G4SU89-F1
#
_cell.length_a   1.000
_cell.length_b   1.000
_cell.length_c   1.000
_cell.angle_alpha   90.00
_cell.angle_beta   90.00
_cell.angle_gamma   90.00
#
_symmetry.space_group_name_H-M   'P 1'
#
loop_
_entity.id
_entity.type
_entity.pdbx_description
1 polymer ?
#
loop_
_entity_poly.entity_id
_entity_poly.type
_entity_poly.pdbx_seq_one_letter_code
_entity_poly.pdbx_strand_id
1 'polypeptide(L)' 'MFFVLTGTAELEVDGELHTLGPQEGCEVPPGVPHQMKNVSSGDVEFLVVSHPQTRGDRVEAPPLA' A
#
# COMPACT_ATOMS: atom_id res chain seq x y z
N MET A 1 -7.66 3.66 0.33
CA MET A 1 -7.64 2.64 1.39
C MET A 1 -6.93 1.40 0.87
N PHE A 2 -5.99 0.87 1.65
CA PHE A 2 -5.41 -0.46 1.49
C PHE A 2 -6.01 -1.38 2.55
N PHE A 3 -6.33 -2.62 2.19
CA PHE A 3 -6.88 -3.61 3.12
C PHE A 3 -6.32 -4.99 2.81
N VAL A 4 -5.65 -5.62 3.77
CA VAL A 4 -4.94 -6.89 3.58
C VAL A 4 -5.91 -8.07 3.75
N LEU A 5 -5.95 -8.96 2.76
CA LEU A 5 -6.74 -10.19 2.79
C LEU A 5 -5.91 -11.34 3.35
N THR A 6 -4.66 -11.47 2.90
CA THR A 6 -3.72 -12.52 3.32
C THR A 6 -2.29 -11.97 3.40
N GLY A 7 -1.45 -12.60 4.23
CA GLY A 7 -0.06 -12.18 4.43
C GLY A 7 0.08 -10.95 5.37
N THR A 8 1.25 -10.32 5.32
CA THR A 8 1.58 -9.12 6.11
C THR A 8 2.31 -8.12 5.22
N ALA A 9 1.84 -6.87 5.26
CA ALA A 9 2.44 -5.78 4.52
C ALA A 9 2.86 -4.64 5.45
N GLU A 10 3.85 -3.87 5.02
CA GLU A 10 4.13 -2.54 5.58
C GLU A 10 3.67 -1.49 4.58
N LEU A 11 2.82 -0.58 5.03
CA LEU A 11 2.42 0.60 4.28
C LEU A 11 3.13 1.82 4.90
N GLU A 12 4.05 2.41 4.17
CA GLU A 12 4.62 3.72 4.51
C GLU A 12 3.68 4.81 4.00
N VAL A 13 3.30 5.76 4.87
CA VAL A 13 2.43 6.90 4.56
C VAL A 13 3.05 8.16 5.16
N ASP A 14 3.48 9.11 4.32
CA ASP A 14 4.18 10.34 4.76
C ASP A 14 5.38 10.07 5.70
N GLY A 15 6.09 8.95 5.49
CA GLY A 15 7.21 8.51 6.32
C GLY A 15 6.82 7.73 7.58
N GLU A 16 5.53 7.58 7.90
CA GLU A 16 5.05 6.73 8.99
C GLU A 16 4.82 5.30 8.49
N LEU A 17 5.31 4.30 9.23
CA LEU A 17 5.16 2.89 8.88
C LEU A 17 3.95 2.27 9.61
N HIS A 18 3.05 1.70 8.82
CA HIS A 18 1.91 0.92 9.30
C HIS A 18 2.09 -0.55 8.91
N THR A 19 2.28 -1.43 9.89
CA THR A 19 2.23 -2.88 9.66
C THR A 19 0.77 -3.31 9.61
N LEU A 20 0.37 -3.96 8.51
CA LEU A 20 -0.98 -4.45 8.27
C LEU A 20 -0.96 -5.97 8.13
N GLY A 21 -1.64 -6.65 9.03
CA GLY A 21 -1.96 -8.07 8.96
C GLY A 21 -3.31 -8.36 8.27
N PRO A 22 -3.71 -9.63 8.17
CA PRO A 22 -4.98 -9.99 7.56
C PRO A 22 -6.16 -9.32 8.26
N GLN A 23 -7.10 -8.80 7.46
CA GLN A 23 -8.28 -8.04 7.88
C GLN A 23 -7.99 -6.67 8.51
N GLU A 24 -6.77 -6.16 8.34
CA GLU A 24 -6.43 -4.79 8.70
C GLU A 24 -6.31 -3.91 7.46
N GLY A 25 -6.56 -2.63 7.65
CA GLY A 25 -6.47 -1.66 6.57
C GLY A 25 -6.05 -0.29 7.05
N CYS A 26 -5.57 0.51 6.10
CA CYS A 26 -5.11 1.87 6.32
C CYS A 26 -5.66 2.78 5.21
N GLU A 27 -6.16 3.95 5.60
CA GLU A 27 -6.54 5.01 4.67
C GLU A 27 -5.32 5.87 4.34
N VAL A 28 -5.21 6.26 3.06
CA VAL A 28 -4.19 7.19 2.61
C VAL A 28 -4.91 8.43 2.09
N PRO A 29 -4.68 9.62 2.69
CA PRO A 29 -5.29 10.85 2.22
C PRO A 29 -4.83 11.24 0.79
N PRO A 30 -5.62 12.01 0.03
CA PRO A 30 -5.23 12.49 -1.29
C PRO A 30 -3.92 13.28 -1.27
N GLY A 31 -3.06 13.01 -2.26
CA GLY A 31 -1.78 13.71 -2.41
C GLY A 31 -0.68 13.27 -1.43
N VAL A 32 -0.95 12.33 -0.54
CA VAL A 32 0.04 11.82 0.42
C VAL A 32 0.89 10.71 -0.23
N PRO A 33 2.23 10.87 -0.24
CA PRO A 33 3.11 9.83 -0.77
C PRO A 33 3.02 8.57 0.09
N HIS A 34 3.02 7.41 -0.56
CA HIS A 34 2.93 6.13 0.12
C HIS A 34 3.62 5.02 -0.65
N GLN A 35 4.11 4.01 0.06
CA GLN A 35 4.70 2.80 -0.50
C GLN A 35 4.14 1.56 0.23
N MET A 36 3.68 0.57 -0.54
CA MET A 36 3.27 -0.73 -0.02
C MET A 36 4.41 -1.74 -0.23
N LYS A 37 4.83 -2.41 0.85
CA LYS A 37 5.90 -3.41 0.83
C LYS A 37 5.38 -4.75 1.38
N ASN A 38 5.60 -5.81 0.61
CA ASN A 38 5.40 -7.17 1.12
C ASN A 38 6.58 -7.52 2.05
N VAL A 39 6.28 -7.78 3.32
CA VAL A 39 7.26 -8.21 4.33
C VAL A 39 6.98 -9.63 4.84
N SER A 40 5.99 -10.31 4.25
CA SER A 40 5.69 -11.69 4.58
C SER A 40 6.65 -12.65 3.88
N SER A 41 6.68 -13.90 4.34
CA SER A 41 7.45 -14.98 3.72
C SER A 41 6.80 -15.55 2.45
N GLY A 42 5.64 -15.05 2.05
CA GLY A 42 4.88 -15.50 0.89
C GLY A 42 4.20 -14.35 0.16
N ASP A 43 3.17 -14.66 -0.61
CA ASP A 43 2.39 -13.64 -1.29
C ASP A 43 1.49 -12.88 -0.31
N VAL A 44 1.28 -11.60 -0.60
CA VAL A 44 0.29 -10.76 0.08
C VAL A 44 -0.82 -10.45 -0.91
N GLU A 45 -2.05 -10.77 -0.53
CA GLU A 45 -3.24 -10.33 -1.25
C GLU A 45 -3.89 -9.18 -0.50
N PHE A 46 -4.25 -8.12 -1.21
CA PHE A 46 -4.87 -6.95 -0.62
C PHE A 46 -5.80 -6.26 -1.62
N LEU A 47 -6.75 -5.51 -1.08
CA LEU A 47 -7.63 -4.62 -1.84
C LEU A 47 -7.08 -3.20 -1.81
N VAL A 48 -7.15 -2.53 -2.95
CA VAL A 48 -6.96 -1.08 -3.05
C VAL A 48 -8.27 -0.46 -3.50
N VAL A 49 -8.84 0.38 -2.64
CA VAL A 49 -10.04 1.16 -2.95
C VAL A 49 -9.65 2.63 -2.97
N SER A 50 -9.84 3.30 -4.10
CA SER A 50 -9.51 4.72 -4.28
C SER A 50 -10.73 5.53 -4.70
N HIS A 51 -10.85 6.74 -4.14
CA HIS A 51 -11.81 7.74 -4.57
C HIS A 51 -11.19 9.14 -4.45
N PRO A 52 -11.09 9.91 -5.54
CA PRO A 52 -11.42 9.55 -6.93
C PRO A 52 -10.51 8.43 -7.48
N GLN A 53 -10.91 7.80 -8.59
CA GLN A 53 -10.20 6.64 -9.16
C GLN A 53 -8.76 7.00 -9.58
N THR A 54 -7.81 6.10 -9.34
CA THR A 54 -6.37 6.28 -9.56
C THR A 54 -5.90 6.00 -11.00
N ARG A 55 -6.83 5.92 -11.96
CA ARG A 55 -6.49 5.62 -13.36
C ARG A 55 -5.71 6.79 -13.97
N GLY A 56 -4.43 6.57 -14.25
CA GLY A 56 -3.52 7.55 -14.85
C GLY A 56 -2.46 8.09 -13.88
N ASP A 57 -2.58 7.79 -12.58
CA ASP A 57 -1.68 8.35 -11.55
C ASP A 57 -0.42 7.51 -11.31
N ARG A 58 -0.36 6.29 -11.88
CA ARG A 58 0.78 5.38 -11.68
C ARG A 58 1.97 5.87 -12.49
N VAL A 59 3.04 6.25 -11.80
CA VAL A 59 4.37 6.51 -12.36
C VAL A 59 5.30 5.39 -11.91
N GLU A 60 6.04 4.78 -12.84
CA GLU A 60 7.06 3.79 -12.47
C GLU A 60 8.22 4.50 -11.78
N ALA A 61 8.62 3.96 -10.62
CA ALA A 61 9.84 4.43 -9.96
C ALA A 61 11.05 4.13 -10.86
N PRO A 62 12.04 5.03 -10.94
CA PRO A 62 13.25 4.76 -11.68
C PRO A 62 13.97 3.52 -11.10
N PRO A 63 14.71 2.75 -11.92
CA PRO A 63 15.48 1.61 -11.45
C PRO A 63 16.44 2.02 -10.32
N LEU A 64 16.57 1.17 -9.30
CA LEU A 64 17.63 1.32 -8.30
C LEU A 64 18.98 1.09 -8.99
N ALA A 65 19.94 1.99 -8.76
CA ALA A 65 21.31 1.91 -9.29
C ALA A 65 22.12 0.80 -8.62
#